data_AF-A0AAF0WPS6-F1
#
_entry.id   AF-A0AAF0WPS6-F1
#
_cell.length_a   1.000
_cell.length_b   1.000
_cell.length_c   1.000
_cell.angle_alpha   90.00
_cell.angle_beta   90.00
_cell.angle_gamma   90.00
#
_symmetry.space_group_name_H-M   'P 1'
#
loop_
_entity.id
_entity.type
_entity.pdbx_description
1 polymer ?
#
loop_
_entity_poly.entity_id
_entity_poly.type
_entity_poly.pdbx_seq_one_letter_code
_entity_poly.pdbx_strand_id
1 'polypeptide(L)'
;MFVQLNPEAISYTESLSTLKFAERVSGVELGAARSSKETKEGNDVKELMEQVASLKDTIGKKDEEISRLQQLKNGEKRAVATRYQNSPSI
;
A
#
# COMPACT_ATOMS: atom_id res chain seq x y z
N MET A 1 -24.95 -15.93 5.98
CA MET A 1 -25.92 -16.77 6.70
C MET A 1 -27.30 -16.17 6.51
N PHE A 2 -28.34 -17.01 6.45
CA PHE A 2 -29.73 -16.56 6.45
C PHE A 2 -30.42 -17.08 7.71
N VAL A 3 -31.31 -16.28 8.29
CA VAL A 3 -32.12 -16.64 9.44
C VAL A 3 -33.60 -16.46 9.11
N GLN A 4 -34.43 -17.39 9.57
CA GLN A 4 -35.88 -17.35 9.40
C GLN A 4 -36.53 -17.08 10.77
N LEU A 5 -37.58 -16.28 10.77
CA LEU A 5 -38.29 -15.85 11.99
C LEU A 5 -39.79 -16.10 11.84
N ASN A 6 -40.46 -16.31 12.96
CA ASN A 6 -41.91 -16.38 13.05
C ASN A 6 -42.46 -14.99 13.46
N PRO A 7 -43.35 -14.36 12.66
CA PRO A 7 -43.89 -13.04 12.98
C PRO A 7 -44.89 -13.01 14.15
N GLU A 8 -45.25 -14.17 14.72
CA GLU A 8 -46.17 -14.24 15.85
C GLU A 8 -45.57 -13.67 17.14
N ALA A 9 -46.41 -12.99 17.94
CA ALA A 9 -45.99 -12.36 19.19
C ALA A 9 -45.51 -13.36 20.26
N ILE A 10 -45.99 -14.60 20.23
CA ILE A 10 -45.62 -15.67 21.17
C ILE A 10 -44.15 -16.08 20.96
N SER A 11 -43.64 -15.98 19.73
CA SER A 11 -42.27 -16.28 19.34
C SER A 11 -41.29 -15.12 19.48
N TYR A 12 -41.68 -14.02 20.15
CA TYR A 12 -40.82 -12.84 20.30
C TYR A 12 -39.48 -13.15 20.96
N THR A 13 -39.49 -13.91 22.07
CA THR A 13 -38.27 -14.25 22.82
C THR A 13 -37.30 -15.12 22.00
N GLU A 14 -37.85 -16.04 21.21
CA GLU A 14 -37.08 -16.89 20.31
C GLU A 14 -36.52 -16.06 19.14
N SER A 15 -37.35 -15.24 18.51
CA SER A 15 -36.95 -14.37 17.40
C SER A 15 -35.85 -13.40 17.82
N LEU A 16 -35.97 -12.82 19.02
CA LEU A 16 -34.95 -11.95 19.60
C LEU A 16 -33.63 -12.70 19.81
N SER A 17 -33.69 -13.95 20.31
CA SER A 17 -32.52 -14.80 20.51
C SER A 17 -31.84 -15.15 19.19
N THR A 18 -32.62 -15.44 18.14
CA THR A 18 -32.13 -15.70 16.78
C THR A 18 -31.47 -14.48 16.16
N LEU A 19 -32.04 -13.27 16.31
CA LEU A 19 -31.39 -12.03 15.88
C LEU A 19 -30.08 -11.79 16.63
N LYS A 20 -30.06 -11.97 17.95
CA LYS A 20 -28.86 -11.76 18.77
C LYS A 20 -27.75 -12.75 18.42
N PHE A 21 -28.12 -13.95 18.02
CA PHE A 21 -27.18 -14.91 17.46
C PHE A 21 -26.67 -14.44 16.10
N ALA A 22 -27.55 -14.03 15.19
CA ALA A 22 -27.18 -13.52 13.87
C ALA A 22 -26.28 -12.28 13.95
N GLU A 23 -26.51 -11.37 14.89
CA GLU A 23 -25.66 -10.20 15.15
C GLU A 23 -24.23 -10.62 15.48
N ARG A 24 -24.07 -11.56 16.40
CA ARG A 24 -22.75 -12.08 16.76
C ARG A 24 -22.10 -12.82 15.59
N VAL A 25 -22.86 -13.62 14.86
CA VAL A 25 -22.36 -14.40 13.71
C VAL A 25 -22.07 -13.52 12.49
N SER A 26 -22.72 -12.36 12.36
CA SER A 26 -22.43 -11.38 11.30
C SER A 26 -21.05 -10.76 11.43
N GLY A 27 -20.51 -10.67 12.64
CA GLY A 27 -19.15 -10.19 12.90
C GLY A 27 -18.09 -11.30 12.89
N VAL A 28 -18.47 -12.56 12.67
CA VAL A 28 -17.52 -13.66 12.59
C VAL A 28 -16.86 -13.66 11.22
N GLU A 29 -15.61 -13.21 11.19
CA GLU A 29 -14.73 -13.32 10.03
C GLU A 29 -14.29 -14.78 9.86
N LEU A 30 -15.06 -15.54 9.09
CA LEU A 30 -14.58 -16.81 8.58
C LEU A 30 -13.54 -16.49 7.51
N GLY A 31 -12.26 -16.50 7.89
CA GLY A 31 -11.17 -16.55 6.92
C GLY A 31 -11.48 -17.66 5.93
N ALA A 32 -11.45 -17.35 4.63
CA ALA A 32 -11.82 -18.31 3.60
C ALA A 32 -11.04 -19.61 3.85
N ALA A 33 -11.75 -20.71 4.15
CA ALA A 33 -11.14 -22.03 4.06
C ALA A 33 -10.53 -22.08 2.66
N ARG A 34 -9.21 -22.21 2.59
CA ARG A 34 -8.41 -22.19 1.36
C ARG A 34 -8.85 -23.34 0.45
N SER A 35 -9.98 -23.20 -0.21
CA SER A 35 -10.40 -24.11 -1.26
C SER A 35 -11.03 -23.28 -2.37
N SER A 36 -10.21 -23.07 -3.40
CA SER A 36 -10.62 -22.64 -4.75
C SER A 36 -11.10 -21.19 -4.92
N LYS A 37 -10.19 -20.22 -4.70
CA LYS A 37 -10.22 -18.94 -5.43
C LYS A 37 -8.82 -18.35 -5.60
N GLU A 38 -7.97 -19.09 -6.30
CA GLU A 38 -6.60 -18.73 -6.69
C GLU A 38 -6.50 -17.42 -7.53
N THR A 39 -7.61 -16.75 -7.86
CA THR A 39 -7.63 -15.62 -8.79
C THR A 39 -7.88 -14.24 -8.18
N LYS A 40 -8.15 -14.11 -6.86
CA LYS A 40 -8.31 -12.77 -6.25
C LYS A 40 -7.17 -12.40 -5.29
N GLU A 41 -6.82 -13.25 -4.34
CA GLU A 41 -5.70 -12.96 -3.42
C GLU A 41 -4.32 -13.02 -4.11
N GLY A 42 -4.18 -13.82 -5.18
CA GLY A 42 -2.96 -13.85 -5.99
C GLY A 42 -2.79 -12.62 -6.89
N ASN A 43 -3.88 -11.96 -7.26
CA ASN A 43 -3.83 -10.74 -8.07
C ASN A 43 -3.41 -9.54 -7.23
N ASP A 44 -3.93 -9.39 -6.01
CA ASP A 44 -3.57 -8.26 -5.15
C ASP A 44 -2.07 -8.27 -4.79
N VAL A 45 -1.50 -9.45 -4.48
CA VAL A 45 -0.06 -9.57 -4.19
C VAL A 45 0.77 -9.28 -5.44
N LYS A 46 0.35 -9.77 -6.61
CA LYS A 46 1.06 -9.53 -7.87
C LYS A 46 1.01 -8.06 -8.28
N GLU A 47 -0.14 -7.41 -8.11
CA GLU A 47 -0.31 -5.97 -8.37
C GLU A 47 0.54 -5.14 -7.39
N LEU A 48 0.55 -5.49 -6.10
CA LEU A 48 1.41 -4.85 -5.12
C LEU A 48 2.90 -5.02 -5.46
N MET A 49 3.31 -6.22 -5.91
CA MET A 49 4.69 -6.45 -6.36
C MET A 49 5.05 -5.62 -7.60
N GLU A 50 4.12 -5.48 -8.55
CA GLU A 50 4.29 -4.64 -9.75
C GLU A 50 4.39 -3.14 -9.39
N GLN A 51 3.54 -2.67 -8.47
CA GLN A 51 3.62 -1.30 -7.95
C GLN A 51 4.95 -1.05 -7.24
N VAL A 52 5.42 -1.99 -6.43
CA VAL A 52 6.73 -1.90 -5.76
C VAL A 52 7.88 -1.88 -6.77
N ALA A 53 7.80 -2.68 -7.84
CA ALA A 53 8.81 -2.67 -8.91
C ALA A 53 8.86 -1.32 -9.62
N SER A 54 7.69 -0.79 -10.04
CA SER A 54 7.58 0.53 -10.68
C SER A 54 8.12 1.68 -9.80
N LEU A 55 7.82 1.63 -8.50
CA LEU A 55 8.35 2.60 -7.53
C LEU A 55 9.87 2.51 -7.39
N LYS A 56 10.43 1.29 -7.31
CA LYS A 56 11.88 1.08 -7.24
C LYS A 56 12.59 1.62 -8.48
N ASP A 57 12.06 1.37 -9.68
CA ASP A 57 12.62 1.89 -10.92
C ASP A 57 12.58 3.42 -10.98
N THR A 58 11.48 4.02 -10.50
CA THR A 58 11.34 5.47 -10.43
C THR A 58 12.34 6.09 -9.45
N ILE A 59 12.58 5.44 -8.31
CA ILE A 59 13.59 5.87 -7.33
C ILE A 59 14.98 5.77 -7.94
N GLY A 60 15.34 4.64 -8.56
CA GLY A 60 16.64 4.46 -9.20
C GLY A 60 16.95 5.55 -10.24
N LYS A 61 15.99 5.88 -11.10
CA LYS A 61 16.13 6.98 -12.07
C LYS A 61 16.35 8.34 -11.40
N LYS A 62 15.65 8.61 -10.29
CA LYS A 62 15.83 9.86 -9.53
C LYS A 62 17.20 9.90 -8.84
N ASP A 63 17.68 8.78 -8.31
CA ASP A 63 18.99 8.69 -7.66
C ASP A 63 20.13 8.90 -8.67
N GLU A 64 20.00 8.38 -9.90
CA GLU A 64 20.93 8.67 -10.99
C GLU A 64 20.99 10.17 -11.32
N GLU A 65 19.83 10.82 -11.43
CA GLU A 65 19.75 12.25 -11.69
C GLU A 65 20.35 13.08 -10.54
N ILE A 66 20.08 12.69 -9.29
CA ILE A 66 20.68 13.31 -8.11
C ILE A 66 22.21 13.18 -8.16
N SER A 67 22.74 12.01 -8.52
CA SER A 67 24.18 11.79 -8.64
C SER A 67 24.80 12.67 -9.73
N ARG A 68 24.16 12.79 -10.90
CA ARG A 68 24.60 13.69 -11.98
C ARG A 68 24.63 15.16 -11.53
N LEU A 69 23.55 15.62 -10.89
CA LEU A 69 23.46 16.98 -10.38
C LEU A 69 24.51 17.26 -9.29
N GLN A 70 24.79 16.29 -8.42
CA GLN A 70 25.86 16.41 -7.42
C GLN A 70 27.25 16.50 -8.06
N GLN A 71 27.52 15.73 -9.12
CA GLN A 71 28.79 15.82 -9.85
C GLN A 71 28.96 17.17 -10.53
N LEU A 72 27.92 17.71 -11.17
CA LEU A 72 27.94 19.03 -11.79
C LEU A 72 28.22 20.12 -10.75
N LYS A 73 27.48 20.11 -9.64
CA LYS A 73 27.68 21.04 -8.52
C LYS A 73 29.09 20.98 -7.94
N ASN A 74 29.69 19.78 -7.86
CA ASN A 74 31.05 19.60 -7.36
C ASN A 74 32.10 20.07 -8.39
N GLY A 75 31.83 19.92 -9.68
CA GLY A 75 32.64 20.47 -10.77
C GLY A 75 32.62 22.00 -10.80
N GLU A 76 31.44 22.61 -10.63
CA GLU A 76 31.28 24.07 -10.53
C GLU A 76 32.04 24.65 -9.32
N LYS A 77 31.95 24.00 -8.15
CA LYS A 77 32.71 24.41 -6.96
C LYS A 77 34.23 24.41 -7.20
N ARG A 78 34.74 23.42 -7.95
CA ARG A 78 36.17 23.38 -8.31
C ARG A 78 36.53 24.49 -9.29
N ALA A 79 35.72 24.71 -10.33
CA ALA A 79 35.97 25.76 -11.32
C ALA A 79 35.94 27.18 -10.70
N VAL A 80 35.04 27.43 -9.75
CA VAL A 80 34.95 28.70 -9.03
C VAL A 80 36.16 28.88 -8.10
N ALA A 81 36.58 27.84 -7.38
CA ALA A 81 37.77 27.90 -6.51
C ALA A 81 39.06 28.20 -7.31
N THR A 82 39.21 27.65 -8.52
CA THR A 82 40.35 27.93 -9.40
C THR A 82 40.32 29.36 -9.97
N ARG A 83 39.13 29.97 -10.11
CA ARG A 83 38.98 31.33 -10.64
C ARG A 83 39.38 32.41 -9.63
N TYR A 84 39.16 32.18 -8.34
CA TYR A 84 39.62 33.08 -7.26
C TYR A 84 41.13 33.01 -6.98
N GLN A 85 41.81 31.95 -7.43
CA GLN A 85 43.28 31.82 -7.32
C GLN A 85 44.04 32.46 -8.49
N ASN A 86 43.35 32.74 -9.61
CA ASN A 86 43.96 33.31 -10.83
C ASN A 86 43.55 34.77 -11.11
N SER A 87 42.90 35.44 -10.16
CA SER A 87 42.67 36.89 -10.28
C SER A 87 44.00 37.63 -10.08
N PRO A 88 44.46 38.45 -11.05
CA PRO A 88 45.69 39.20 -10.92
C PRO A 88 45.53 40.27 -9.85
N SER A 89 46.49 40.34 -8.92
CA SER A 89 46.60 41.40 -7.93
C SER A 89 46.76 42.74 -8.66
N ILE A 90 45.82 43.65 -8.47
CA ILE A 90 45.95 45.08 -8.83
C ILE A 90 46.84 45.76 -7.79
#